data_AF-A0AAV8WJJ7-F1
#
_entry.id   AF-A0AAV8WJJ7-F1
#
_cell.length_a   1.000
_cell.length_b   1.000
_cell.length_c   1.000
_cell.angle_alpha   90.00
_cell.angle_beta   90.00
_cell.angle_gamma   90.00
#
_symmetry.space_group_name_H-M   'P 1'
#
loop_
_entity.id
_entity.type
_entity.pdbx_description
1 polymer ?
#
loop_
_entity_poly.entity_id
_entity_poly.type
_entity_poly.pdbx_seq_one_letter_code
_entity_poly.pdbx_strand_id
1 'polypeptide(L)'
;MSSAMSAAKAASDHMRDWFLGTAPGKFVSMGVVSDGSYGAPKDVVFSFPVAVKNGKWEIIQDLPLDDFAKKMLGITGQELEEEKDEAISIIEA
;
A
#
# COMPACT_ATOMS: atom_id res chain seq x y z
N MET A 1 -15.18 20.59 8.52
CA MET A 1 -15.25 20.56 7.04
C MET A 1 -14.86 19.14 6.64
N SER A 2 -15.78 18.37 6.07
CA SER A 2 -15.58 16.93 5.82
C SER A 2 -14.54 16.70 4.72
N SER A 3 -13.72 15.66 4.87
CA SER A 3 -12.73 15.20 3.88
C SER A 3 -13.36 14.55 2.64
N ALA A 4 -14.69 14.58 2.51
CA ALA A 4 -15.41 13.95 1.39
C ALA A 4 -14.88 14.35 0.01
N MET A 5 -14.66 15.64 -0.25
CA MET A 5 -14.15 16.11 -1.54
C MET A 5 -12.72 15.62 -1.81
N SER A 6 -11.84 15.67 -0.79
CA SER A 6 -10.45 15.21 -0.94
C SER A 6 -10.36 13.69 -1.08
N ALA A 7 -11.20 12.94 -0.37
CA ALA A 7 -11.28 11.48 -0.49
C ALA A 7 -11.79 11.05 -1.87
N ALA A 8 -12.84 11.71 -2.40
CA ALA A 8 -13.34 11.44 -3.74
C ALA A 8 -12.26 11.74 -4.80
N LYS A 9 -11.50 12.82 -4.61
CA LYS A 9 -10.39 13.15 -5.50
C LYS A 9 -9.27 12.11 -5.43
N ALA A 10 -8.86 11.69 -4.24
CA ALA A 10 -7.85 10.66 -4.04
C ALA A 10 -8.26 9.31 -4.69
N ALA A 11 -9.52 8.90 -4.54
CA ALA A 11 -10.04 7.70 -5.20
C ALA A 11 -10.02 7.82 -6.73
N SER A 12 -10.41 8.98 -7.27
CA SER A 12 -10.35 9.23 -8.71
C SER A 12 -8.92 9.23 -9.24
N ASP A 13 -7.96 9.81 -8.52
CA ASP A 13 -6.55 9.83 -8.91
C ASP A 13 -5.93 8.44 -8.84
N HIS A 14 -6.25 7.67 -7.79
CA HIS A 14 -5.82 6.28 -7.65
C HIS A 14 -6.27 5.41 -8.84
N MET A 15 -7.55 5.50 -9.21
CA MET A 15 -8.07 4.76 -10.36
C MET A 15 -7.47 5.24 -11.68
N ARG A 16 -7.24 6.55 -11.83
CA ARG A 16 -6.60 7.12 -13.01
C ARG A 16 -5.18 6.58 -13.19
N ASP A 17 -4.39 6.57 -12.14
CA ASP A 17 -3.00 6.10 -12.20
C ASP A 17 -2.93 4.59 -12.40
N TRP A 18 -3.90 3.83 -11.87
CA TRP A 18 -4.01 2.41 -12.17
C TRP A 18 -4.34 2.15 -13.65
N PHE A 19 -5.37 2.82 -14.18
CA PHE A 19 -5.81 2.59 -15.57
C PHE A 19 -4.85 3.12 -16.62
N LEU A 20 -4.27 4.31 -16.40
CA LEU A 20 -3.44 5.00 -17.39
C LEU A 20 -1.94 4.74 -17.19
N GLY A 21 -1.55 4.20 -16.04
CA GLY A 21 -0.15 4.06 -15.64
C GLY A 21 0.42 5.30 -14.97
N THR A 22 1.55 5.13 -14.29
CA THR A 22 2.32 6.22 -13.71
C THR A 22 3.29 6.83 -14.73
N ALA A 23 3.64 8.10 -14.53
CA ALA A 23 4.63 8.75 -15.39
C ALA A 23 6.02 8.09 -15.23
N PRO A 24 6.87 8.07 -16.28
CA PRO A 24 8.21 7.50 -16.19
C PRO A 24 9.03 8.10 -15.04
N GLY A 25 9.64 7.24 -14.22
CA GLY A 25 10.42 7.65 -13.06
C GLY A 25 9.60 8.16 -11.87
N LYS A 26 8.26 8.08 -11.93
CA LYS A 26 7.38 8.41 -10.80
C LYS A 26 6.69 7.16 -10.27
N PHE A 27 6.51 7.14 -8.95
CA PHE A 27 5.73 6.15 -8.23
C PHE A 27 4.66 6.86 -7.39
N VAL A 28 3.62 6.11 -7.05
CA VAL A 28 2.50 6.54 -6.21
C VAL A 28 2.33 5.57 -5.06
N SER A 29 1.64 5.97 -4.00
CA SER A 29 1.29 5.08 -2.91
C SER A 29 0.02 4.30 -3.26
N MET A 30 0.07 2.97 -3.21
CA MET A 30 -1.10 2.11 -3.37
C MET A 30 -1.07 0.99 -2.33
N GLY A 31 -2.23 0.71 -1.72
CA GLY A 31 -2.44 -0.48 -0.92
C GLY A 31 -2.51 -1.70 -1.83
N VAL A 32 -1.50 -2.57 -1.77
CA VAL A 32 -1.40 -3.79 -2.57
C VAL A 32 -1.08 -4.97 -1.66
N VAL A 33 -1.29 -6.19 -2.16
CA VAL A 33 -0.93 -7.39 -1.40
C VAL A 33 0.59 -7.44 -1.25
N SER A 34 1.04 -7.48 -0.01
CA SER A 34 2.46 -7.49 0.34
C SER A 34 3.12 -8.80 -0.04
N ASP A 35 4.27 -8.69 -0.72
CA ASP A 35 5.18 -9.79 -1.05
C ASP A 35 6.31 -9.96 -0.02
N GLY A 36 6.30 -9.15 1.06
CA GLY A 36 7.37 -9.07 2.06
C GLY A 36 8.37 -7.95 1.82
N SER A 37 8.17 -7.12 0.79
CA SER A 37 9.00 -5.94 0.51
C SER A 37 9.14 -5.06 1.75
N TYR A 38 10.33 -4.50 1.94
CA TYR A 38 10.64 -3.58 3.04
C TYR A 38 10.42 -4.13 4.46
N GLY A 39 10.35 -5.46 4.62
CA GLY A 39 10.11 -6.10 5.92
C GLY A 39 8.66 -6.05 6.37
N ALA A 40 7.73 -5.69 5.47
CA ALA A 40 6.31 -5.81 5.73
C ALA A 40 5.90 -7.29 5.83
N PRO A 41 4.84 -7.61 6.59
CA PRO A 41 4.29 -8.95 6.63
C PRO A 41 3.80 -9.39 5.25
N LYS A 42 3.81 -10.70 4.97
CA LYS A 42 3.25 -11.24 3.72
C LYS A 42 1.74 -11.41 3.85
N ASP A 43 1.06 -11.41 2.70
CA ASP A 43 -0.37 -11.71 2.59
C ASP A 43 -1.29 -10.72 3.35
N VAL A 44 -0.78 -9.51 3.62
CA VAL A 44 -1.55 -8.35 4.12
C VAL A 44 -1.64 -7.28 3.03
N VAL A 45 -2.72 -6.51 3.02
CA VAL A 45 -2.82 -5.31 2.16
C VAL A 45 -2.03 -4.20 2.82
N PHE A 46 -0.90 -3.81 2.22
CA PHE A 46 0.01 -2.81 2.76
C PHE A 46 0.28 -1.73 1.71
N SER A 47 0.50 -0.49 2.15
CA SER A 47 0.75 0.65 1.26
C SER A 47 2.21 0.71 0.85
N PHE A 48 2.49 0.55 -0.44
CA PHE A 48 3.84 0.60 -1.00
C PHE A 48 4.00 1.69 -2.05
N PRO A 49 5.23 2.17 -2.30
CA PRO A 49 5.54 2.92 -3.51
C PRO A 49 5.46 1.98 -4.71
N VAL A 50 4.54 2.24 -5.63
CA VAL A 50 4.35 1.43 -6.84
C VAL A 50 4.45 2.28 -8.10
N ALA A 51 5.00 1.68 -9.16
CA ALA A 51 4.81 2.16 -10.52
C ALA A 51 3.74 1.32 -11.20
N VAL A 52 2.93 1.95 -12.04
CA VAL A 52 1.89 1.25 -12.81
C VAL A 52 2.21 1.34 -14.29
N LYS A 53 2.21 0.20 -14.97
CA LYS A 53 2.38 0.11 -16.42
C LYS A 53 1.39 -0.90 -16.99
N ASN A 54 0.63 -0.48 -17.99
CA ASN A 54 -0.35 -1.33 -18.69
C ASN A 54 -1.34 -2.01 -17.71
N GLY A 55 -1.85 -1.27 -16.72
CA GLY A 55 -2.79 -1.79 -15.72
C GLY A 55 -2.20 -2.73 -14.66
N LYS A 56 -0.88 -2.96 -14.68
CA LYS A 56 -0.16 -3.75 -13.68
C LYS A 56 0.67 -2.83 -12.81
N TRP A 57 0.57 -3.00 -11.49
CA TRP A 57 1.42 -2.34 -10.52
C TRP A 57 2.67 -3.18 -10.26
N GLU A 58 3.77 -2.52 -9.97
CA GLU A 58 5.03 -3.12 -9.54
C GLU A 58 5.54 -2.31 -8.34
N ILE A 59 5.85 -3.01 -7.24
CA ILE A 59 6.44 -2.38 -6.05
C ILE A 59 7.86 -1.93 -6.41
N ILE A 60 8.14 -0.65 -6.20
CA ILE A 60 9.49 -0.11 -6.35
C ILE A 60 10.37 -0.75 -5.30
N GLN A 61 11.49 -1.33 -5.73
CA GLN A 61 12.46 -1.98 -4.87
C GLN A 61 13.64 -1.04 -4.54
N ASP A 62 14.45 -1.44 -3.57
CA ASP A 62 15.74 -0.83 -3.23
C ASP A 62 15.70 0.66 -2.81
N LEU A 63 14.56 1.15 -2.31
CA LEU A 63 14.52 2.47 -1.70
C LEU A 63 15.30 2.48 -0.37
N PRO A 64 16.19 3.45 -0.15
CA PRO A 64 16.93 3.55 1.10
C PRO A 64 15.97 3.86 2.25
N LEU A 65 15.97 2.99 3.26
CA LEU A 65 15.23 3.20 4.50
C LEU A 65 16.19 3.48 5.64
N ASP A 66 15.95 4.59 6.34
CA ASP A 66 16.57 4.84 7.64
C ASP A 66 15.91 4.00 8.74
N ASP A 67 16.51 3.98 9.92
CA ASP A 67 16.04 3.16 11.03
C ASP A 67 14.68 3.63 11.57
N PHE A 68 14.37 4.93 11.41
CA PHE A 68 13.08 5.48 11.78
C PHE A 68 11.97 4.94 10.87
N ALA A 69 12.18 4.97 9.56
CA ALA A 69 11.24 4.44 8.57
C ALA A 69 11.01 2.94 8.76
N LYS A 70 12.08 2.15 8.95
CA LYS A 70 11.96 0.71 9.24
C LYS A 70 11.13 0.45 10.49
N LYS A 71 11.36 1.22 11.56
CA LYS A 71 10.59 1.10 12.80
C LYS A 71 9.11 1.40 12.58
N MET A 72 8.78 2.46 11.84
CA MET A 72 7.39 2.83 11.57
C MET A 72 6.69 1.80 10.69
N LEU A 73 7.37 1.29 9.66
CA LEU A 73 6.84 0.20 8.82
C LEU A 73 6.58 -1.06 9.65
N GLY A 74 7.46 -1.40 10.59
CA GLY A 74 7.27 -2.54 11.50
C GLY A 74 6.04 -2.39 12.40
N ILE A 75 5.82 -1.19 12.96
CA ILE A 75 4.63 -0.92 13.80
C ILE A 75 3.35 -1.10 12.97
N THR A 76 3.26 -0.45 11.80
CA THR A 76 2.09 -0.58 10.93
C THR A 76 1.91 -2.00 10.40
N GLY A 77 3.00 -2.72 10.14
CA GLY A 77 2.96 -4.11 9.74
C GLY A 77 2.32 -4.99 10.81
N GLN A 78 2.73 -4.82 12.06
CA GLN A 78 2.15 -5.55 13.20
C GLN A 78 0.66 -5.24 13.37
N GLU A 79 0.26 -3.97 13.31
CA GLU A 79 -1.16 -3.57 13.41
C GLU A 79 -2.02 -4.28 12.33
N LEU A 80 -1.54 -4.34 11.08
CA LEU A 80 -2.26 -4.99 9.98
C LEU A 80 -2.31 -6.52 10.09
N GLU A 81 -1.30 -7.16 10.69
CA GLU A 81 -1.38 -8.60 11.00
C GLU A 81 -2.43 -8.90 12.05
N GLU A 82 -2.49 -8.09 13.12
CA GLU A 82 -3.47 -8.23 14.18
C GLU A 82 -4.90 -8.03 13.66
N GLU A 83 -5.14 -6.99 12.83
CA GLU A 83 -6.44 -6.75 12.18
C GLU A 83 -6.85 -7.90 11.24
N LYS A 84 -5.89 -8.46 10.49
CA LYS A 84 -6.13 -9.61 9.61
C LYS A 84 -6.56 -10.83 10.42
N ASP A 85 -5.85 -11.15 11.51
CA ASP A 85 -6.15 -12.31 12.33
C ASP A 85 -7.51 -12.17 13.04
N GLU A 86 -7.85 -10.97 13.51
CA GLU A 86 -9.18 -10.66 14.05
C GLU A 86 -10.27 -10.85 12.99
N ALA A 87 -10.09 -10.29 11.80
CA ALA A 87 -11.06 -10.42 10.71
C ALA A 87 -11.27 -11.89 10.29
N ILE A 88 -10.20 -12.69 10.20
CA ILE A 88 -10.29 -14.12 9.91
C ILE A 88 -11.11 -14.85 10.97
N SER A 89 -10.88 -14.54 12.26
CA SER A 89 -11.61 -15.18 13.36
C SER A 89 -13.14 -14.95 13.30
N ILE A 90 -13.59 -13.84 12.69
CA ILE A 90 -15.00 -13.52 12.49
C ILE A 90 -15.57 -14.25 11.27
N ILE A 91 -14.79 -14.37 10.19
CA ILE A 91 -15.24 -15.00 8.93
C ILE A 91 -15.30 -16.52 9.04
N GLU A 92 -14.41 -17.12 9.84
CA GLU A 92 -14.32 -18.58 10.03
C GLU A 92 -15.21 -19.12 11.18
N ALA A 93 -15.93 -18.25 11.89
CA ALA A 93 -16.88 -18.60 12.96
C ALA A 93 -18.28 -18.96 12.44
#